data_AF-A0A925ZA16-F1
#
_entry.id   AF-A0A925ZA16-F1
#
_cell.length_a   1.000
_cell.length_b   1.000
_cell.length_c   1.000
_cell.angle_alpha   90.00
_cell.angle_beta   90.00
_cell.angle_gamma   90.00
#
_symmetry.space_group_name_H-M   'P 1'
#
loop_
_entity.id
_entity.type
_entity.pdbx_description
1 polymer ?
#
loop_
_entity_poly.entity_id
_entity_poly.type
_entity_poly.pdbx_seq_one_letter_code
_entity_poly.pdbx_strand_id
1 'polypeptide(L)'
;MTALADASAAASAVPAPAHGAPTDLPENDPALARLSELVQATYDYMPTALSGYIAGVLVATMLYWNIAPASVMLPWMGAFALMCIVRLFVTLAFRRAAPRTRSEWQRWGQYSNIGTLIAGAMWGATGWVFYGQGVGTIDTGLQQTGLIIIVYTYCAVAIPVLSIQRRLYRTYAALCFLPLVARIALVGDIYHYQLAGELVVIFAFTVLLANRYRAALERAMDLKMQADELAARLRVETLAAEAARREAEIANRAKTQFFTAASHDLRQPLHAMGLFA
;
A
#
# COMPACT_ATOMS: atom_id res chain seq x y z
N MET A 1 -81.17 7.60 -0.70
CA MET A 1 -79.95 6.77 -0.73
C MET A 1 -78.84 7.69 -1.17
N THR A 2 -78.17 8.34 -0.20
CA THR A 2 -76.77 8.05 0.21
C THR A 2 -75.77 8.62 -0.80
N ALA A 3 -74.81 9.47 -0.48
CA ALA A 3 -74.44 10.27 0.69
C ALA A 3 -73.31 11.18 0.17
N LEU A 4 -73.41 12.49 0.43
CA LEU A 4 -72.28 13.41 0.44
C LEU A 4 -71.50 13.16 1.73
N ALA A 5 -70.29 12.57 1.66
CA ALA A 5 -69.28 12.63 2.71
C ALA A 5 -67.98 11.92 2.26
N ASP A 6 -66.84 12.48 2.67
CA ASP A 6 -65.56 11.81 2.88
C ASP A 6 -64.67 11.42 1.68
N ALA A 7 -64.10 12.44 1.02
CA ALA A 7 -62.87 12.30 0.25
C ALA A 7 -61.74 13.21 0.80
N SER A 8 -61.55 13.19 2.13
CA SER A 8 -60.43 13.82 2.83
C SER A 8 -60.04 13.00 4.06
N ALA A 9 -59.33 11.87 3.85
CA ALA A 9 -58.42 11.25 4.82
C ALA A 9 -58.01 9.85 4.33
N ALA A 10 -56.77 9.69 3.84
CA ALA A 10 -55.98 8.46 3.99
C ALA A 10 -54.61 8.65 3.32
N ALA A 11 -53.77 9.46 3.94
CA ALA A 11 -52.33 9.27 3.85
C ALA A 11 -51.95 8.11 4.80
N SER A 12 -50.98 7.29 4.39
CA SER A 12 -50.19 6.30 5.13
C SER A 12 -50.41 4.82 4.75
N ALA A 13 -49.55 4.33 3.87
CA ALA A 13 -49.12 2.94 3.84
C ALA A 13 -47.78 2.86 3.08
N VAL A 14 -46.68 3.16 3.77
CA VAL A 14 -45.33 2.81 3.32
C VAL A 14 -45.20 1.28 3.43
N PRO A 15 -44.81 0.53 2.38
CA PRO A 15 -44.61 -0.90 2.51
C PRO A 15 -43.37 -1.19 3.36
N ALA A 16 -43.54 -2.01 4.40
CA ALA A 16 -42.46 -2.50 5.25
C ALA A 16 -41.39 -3.24 4.42
N PRO A 17 -40.09 -3.07 4.72
CA PRO A 17 -39.05 -3.80 4.02
C PRO A 17 -39.10 -5.27 4.41
N ALA A 18 -39.15 -6.14 3.40
CA ALA A 18 -39.09 -7.59 3.55
C ALA A 18 -37.82 -7.98 4.33
N HIS A 19 -38.02 -8.55 5.53
CA HIS A 19 -37.01 -9.29 6.27
C HIS A 19 -36.61 -10.53 5.48
N GLY A 20 -35.37 -10.56 4.98
CA GLY A 20 -34.88 -11.71 4.22
C GLY A 20 -33.54 -11.49 3.51
N ALA A 21 -32.58 -10.81 4.12
CA ALA A 21 -31.18 -10.91 3.74
C ALA A 21 -30.40 -11.28 5.00
N PRO A 22 -29.54 -12.31 4.99
CA PRO A 22 -28.57 -12.49 6.05
C PRO A 22 -27.55 -11.34 5.93
N THR A 23 -27.84 -10.24 6.62
CA THR A 23 -26.87 -9.19 6.97
C THR A 23 -25.94 -9.71 8.06
N ASP A 24 -25.11 -10.69 7.70
CA ASP A 24 -23.96 -11.11 8.48
C ASP A 24 -22.73 -11.08 7.57
N LEU A 25 -22.45 -9.92 6.97
CA LEU A 25 -21.08 -9.62 6.57
C LEU A 25 -20.42 -9.00 7.81
N PRO A 26 -19.31 -9.57 8.34
CA PRO A 26 -18.57 -8.92 9.39
C PRO A 26 -17.88 -7.70 8.80
N GLU A 27 -18.61 -6.58 8.75
CA GLU A 27 -18.16 -5.28 8.22
C GLU A 27 -17.01 -4.68 9.07
N ASN A 28 -16.62 -5.36 10.15
CA ASN A 28 -15.61 -4.93 11.13
C ASN A 28 -14.57 -6.02 11.48
N ASP A 29 -14.15 -6.91 10.56
CA ASP A 29 -12.94 -7.72 10.80
C ASP A 29 -11.67 -6.91 10.42
N PRO A 30 -10.94 -6.32 11.39
CA PRO A 30 -9.74 -5.53 11.10
C PRO A 30 -8.64 -6.36 10.44
N ALA A 31 -8.61 -7.69 10.65
CA ALA A 31 -7.65 -8.56 9.98
C ALA A 31 -7.99 -8.76 8.50
N LEU A 32 -9.28 -8.81 8.15
CA LEU A 32 -9.74 -8.87 6.76
C LEU A 32 -9.47 -7.55 6.03
N ALA A 33 -9.76 -6.40 6.66
CA ALA A 33 -9.47 -5.08 6.11
C ALA A 33 -7.97 -4.90 5.82
N ARG A 34 -7.11 -5.28 6.77
CA ARG A 34 -5.66 -5.24 6.54
C ARG A 34 -5.21 -6.17 5.41
N LEU A 35 -5.78 -7.37 5.32
CA LEU A 35 -5.45 -8.32 4.26
C LEU A 35 -5.86 -7.78 2.89
N SER A 36 -7.08 -7.23 2.76
CA SER A 36 -7.58 -6.68 1.50
C SER A 36 -6.73 -5.50 1.05
N GLU A 37 -6.39 -4.57 1.95
CA GLU A 37 -5.49 -3.45 1.66
C GLU A 37 -4.12 -3.92 1.16
N LEU A 38 -3.50 -4.92 1.82
CA LEU A 38 -2.19 -5.43 1.41
C LEU A 38 -2.22 -6.10 0.04
N VAL A 39 -3.23 -6.92 -0.23
CA VAL A 39 -3.38 -7.59 -1.52
C VAL A 39 -3.69 -6.56 -2.61
N GLN A 40 -4.59 -5.61 -2.33
CA GLN A 40 -4.94 -4.52 -3.24
C GLN A 40 -3.72 -3.69 -3.62
N ALA A 41 -2.95 -3.22 -2.62
CA ALA A 41 -1.73 -2.45 -2.85
C ALA A 41 -0.70 -3.21 -3.71
N THR A 42 -0.62 -4.54 -3.56
CA THR A 42 0.26 -5.39 -4.38
C THR A 42 -0.18 -5.40 -5.85
N TYR A 43 -1.48 -5.48 -6.13
CA TYR A 43 -2.01 -5.44 -7.49
C TYR A 43 -2.00 -4.03 -8.10
N ASP A 44 -2.13 -2.99 -7.28
CA ASP A 44 -2.01 -1.59 -7.71
C ASP A 44 -0.57 -1.25 -8.13
N TYR A 45 0.43 -1.84 -7.46
CA TYR A 45 1.85 -1.74 -7.84
C TYR A 45 2.22 -2.57 -9.09
N MET A 46 1.40 -3.55 -9.48
CA MET A 46 1.75 -4.51 -10.54
C MET A 46 2.12 -3.88 -11.89
N PRO A 47 1.45 -2.82 -12.40
CA PRO A 47 1.87 -2.18 -13.65
C PRO A 47 3.31 -1.66 -13.61
N THR A 48 3.71 -1.05 -12.48
CA THR A 48 5.09 -0.58 -12.26
C THR A 48 6.08 -1.75 -12.22
N ALA A 49 5.69 -2.87 -11.61
CA ALA A 49 6.49 -4.09 -11.61
C ALA A 49 6.69 -4.65 -13.03
N LEU A 50 5.61 -4.71 -13.82
CA LEU A 50 5.64 -5.18 -15.22
C LEU A 50 6.53 -4.29 -16.10
N SER A 51 6.42 -2.96 -16.00
CA SER A 51 7.31 -2.05 -16.71
C SER A 51 8.76 -2.23 -16.29
N GLY A 52 8.99 -2.50 -14.99
CA GLY A 52 10.30 -2.86 -14.46
C GLY A 52 10.85 -4.06 -15.22
N TYR A 53 10.14 -5.19 -15.22
CA TYR A 53 10.58 -6.42 -15.92
C TYR A 53 10.91 -6.19 -17.39
N ILE A 54 10.08 -5.42 -18.11
CA ILE A 54 10.34 -5.08 -19.52
C ILE A 54 11.66 -4.30 -19.65
N ALA A 55 11.90 -3.32 -18.78
CA ALA A 55 13.15 -2.55 -18.78
C ALA A 55 14.37 -3.44 -18.47
N GLY A 56 14.28 -4.36 -17.51
CA GLY A 56 15.41 -5.28 -17.24
C GLY A 56 15.66 -6.26 -18.38
N VAL A 57 14.60 -6.76 -19.03
CA VAL A 57 14.74 -7.60 -20.22
C VAL A 57 15.45 -6.81 -21.32
N LEU A 58 15.04 -5.57 -21.56
CA LEU A 58 15.69 -4.69 -22.54
C LEU A 58 17.18 -4.49 -22.24
N VAL A 59 17.54 -4.18 -21.00
CA VAL A 59 18.94 -3.97 -20.60
C VAL A 59 19.76 -5.26 -20.75
N ALA A 60 19.23 -6.41 -20.33
CA ALA A 60 19.90 -7.69 -20.50
C ALA A 60 20.07 -8.05 -21.99
N THR A 61 19.07 -7.78 -22.82
CA THR A 61 19.17 -7.94 -24.27
C THR A 61 20.26 -7.03 -24.84
N MET A 62 20.31 -5.75 -24.45
CA MET A 62 21.37 -4.83 -24.88
C MET A 62 22.77 -5.33 -24.53
N LEU A 63 22.94 -5.92 -23.35
CA LEU A 63 24.23 -6.45 -22.88
C LEU A 63 24.67 -7.71 -23.63
N TYR A 64 23.72 -8.58 -23.99
CA TYR A 64 24.03 -9.95 -24.42
C TYR A 64 23.60 -10.31 -25.84
N TRP A 65 22.93 -9.42 -26.59
CA TRP A 65 22.40 -9.72 -27.92
C TRP A 65 23.45 -10.21 -28.92
N ASN A 66 24.63 -9.58 -28.92
CA ASN A 66 25.72 -9.91 -29.86
C ASN A 66 26.65 -11.03 -29.34
N ILE A 67 26.35 -11.60 -28.17
CA ILE A 67 27.24 -12.50 -27.44
C ILE A 67 26.58 -13.85 -27.18
N ALA A 68 25.36 -13.81 -26.65
CA ALA A 68 24.61 -15.02 -26.35
C ALA A 68 23.98 -15.57 -27.65
N PRO A 69 24.05 -16.88 -27.88
CA PRO A 69 23.42 -17.48 -29.06
C PRO A 69 21.90 -17.30 -29.01
N ALA A 70 21.27 -17.20 -30.19
CA ALA A 70 19.82 -17.04 -30.30
C ALA A 70 19.03 -18.16 -29.62
N SER A 71 19.60 -19.37 -29.56
CA SER A 71 19.03 -20.53 -28.85
C SER A 71 18.95 -20.34 -27.33
N VAL A 72 19.71 -19.42 -26.76
CA VAL A 72 19.64 -19.05 -25.34
C VAL A 72 18.81 -17.78 -25.17
N MET A 73 19.05 -16.77 -26.01
CA MET A 73 18.39 -15.47 -25.90
C MET A 73 16.88 -15.54 -26.17
N LEU A 74 16.44 -16.18 -27.26
CA LEU A 74 15.03 -16.18 -27.65
C LEU A 74 14.14 -16.94 -26.66
N PRO A 75 14.50 -18.15 -26.17
CA PRO A 75 13.69 -18.82 -25.14
C PRO A 75 13.65 -18.05 -23.83
N TRP A 76 14.75 -17.40 -23.44
CA TRP A 76 14.80 -16.58 -22.23
C TRP A 76 13.87 -15.36 -22.33
N MET A 77 13.92 -14.62 -23.44
CA MET A 77 13.00 -13.50 -23.71
C MET A 77 11.54 -13.99 -23.77
N GLY A 78 11.29 -15.11 -24.44
CA GLY A 78 9.97 -15.74 -24.54
C GLY A 78 9.41 -16.13 -23.18
N ALA A 79 10.25 -16.66 -22.28
CA ALA A 79 9.86 -16.99 -20.91
C ALA A 79 9.46 -15.75 -20.11
N PHE A 80 10.25 -14.65 -20.19
CA PHE A 80 9.91 -13.38 -19.54
C PHE A 80 8.64 -12.74 -20.12
N ALA A 81 8.47 -12.79 -21.44
CA ALA A 81 7.25 -12.31 -22.09
C ALA A 81 6.03 -13.11 -21.61
N LEU A 82 6.12 -14.44 -21.57
CA LEU A 82 5.06 -15.30 -21.05
C LEU A 82 4.74 -14.99 -19.59
N MET A 83 5.75 -14.82 -18.74
CA MET A 83 5.57 -14.45 -17.33
C MET A 83 4.85 -13.10 -17.21
N CYS A 84 5.26 -12.08 -17.97
CA CYS A 84 4.59 -10.77 -17.98
C CYS A 84 3.13 -10.87 -18.46
N ILE A 85 2.87 -11.66 -19.51
CA ILE A 85 1.52 -11.88 -20.05
C ILE A 85 0.63 -12.57 -19.01
N VAL A 86 1.11 -13.64 -18.37
CA VAL A 86 0.38 -14.34 -17.31
C VAL A 86 0.08 -13.40 -16.15
N ARG A 87 1.05 -12.60 -15.71
CA ARG A 87 0.88 -11.60 -14.63
C ARG A 87 -0.13 -10.52 -15.00
N LEU A 88 -0.12 -10.06 -16.25
CA LEU A 88 -1.11 -9.11 -16.76
C LEU A 88 -2.52 -9.72 -16.70
N PHE A 89 -2.70 -10.95 -17.20
CA PHE A 89 -4.00 -11.62 -17.16
C PHE A 89 -4.49 -11.86 -15.73
N VAL A 90 -3.62 -12.30 -14.81
CA VAL A 90 -3.97 -12.46 -13.39
C VAL A 90 -4.40 -11.12 -12.78
N THR A 91 -3.74 -10.03 -13.11
CA THR A 91 -4.09 -8.68 -12.62
C THR A 91 -5.42 -8.20 -13.18
N LEU A 92 -5.68 -8.42 -14.47
CA LEU A 92 -6.95 -8.09 -15.09
C LEU A 92 -8.09 -8.94 -14.53
N ALA A 93 -7.84 -10.23 -14.26
CA ALA A 93 -8.79 -11.12 -13.62
C ALA A 93 -9.10 -10.68 -12.19
N PHE A 94 -8.08 -10.29 -11.40
CA PHE A 94 -8.26 -9.74 -10.06
C PHE A 94 -9.15 -8.49 -10.07
N ARG A 95 -8.87 -7.54 -10.97
CA ARG A 95 -9.66 -6.30 -11.13
C ARG A 95 -11.14 -6.56 -11.46
N ARG A 96 -11.45 -7.70 -12.10
CA ARG A 96 -12.82 -8.12 -12.43
C ARG A 96 -13.48 -8.94 -11.32
N ALA A 97 -12.70 -9.62 -10.48
CA ALA A 97 -13.21 -10.61 -9.53
C ALA A 97 -13.93 -10.01 -8.31
N ALA A 98 -13.66 -8.74 -7.97
CA ALA A 98 -14.22 -8.03 -6.81
C ALA A 98 -14.30 -8.90 -5.52
N PRO A 99 -13.16 -9.36 -4.97
CA PRO A 99 -13.13 -10.31 -3.86
C PRO A 99 -13.85 -9.77 -2.62
N ARG A 100 -14.68 -10.61 -1.98
CA ARG A 100 -15.48 -10.22 -0.79
C ARG A 100 -15.14 -11.04 0.44
N THR A 101 -14.74 -12.30 0.23
CA THR A 101 -14.47 -13.23 1.34
C THR A 101 -12.97 -13.31 1.65
N ARG A 102 -12.64 -13.66 2.89
CA ARG A 102 -11.25 -13.85 3.32
C ARG A 102 -10.49 -14.87 2.48
N SER A 103 -11.16 -15.95 2.08
CA SER A 103 -10.54 -17.02 1.28
C SER A 103 -10.21 -16.55 -0.14
N GLU A 104 -11.05 -15.72 -0.75
CA GLU A 104 -10.76 -15.11 -2.06
C GLU A 104 -9.55 -14.17 -1.99
N TRP A 105 -9.50 -13.28 -1.00
CA TRP A 105 -8.36 -12.39 -0.77
C TRP A 105 -7.06 -13.17 -0.55
N GLN A 106 -7.11 -14.26 0.23
CA GLN A 106 -5.96 -15.15 0.41
C GLN A 106 -5.51 -15.82 -0.89
N ARG A 107 -6.43 -16.32 -1.72
CA ARG A 107 -6.10 -16.92 -3.02
C ARG A 107 -5.42 -15.92 -3.96
N TRP A 108 -5.95 -14.71 -4.08
CA TRP A 108 -5.34 -13.66 -4.89
C TRP A 108 -3.99 -13.21 -4.35
N GLY A 109 -3.82 -13.15 -3.02
CA GLY A 109 -2.53 -12.96 -2.38
C GLY A 109 -1.53 -14.07 -2.72
N GLN A 110 -1.96 -15.34 -2.70
CA GLN A 110 -1.13 -16.48 -3.10
C GLN A 110 -0.71 -16.42 -4.56
N TYR A 111 -1.63 -16.08 -5.49
CA TYR A 111 -1.29 -15.93 -6.91
C TYR A 111 -0.24 -14.84 -7.14
N SER A 112 -0.37 -13.70 -6.45
CA SER A 112 0.63 -12.64 -6.51
C SER A 112 1.98 -13.10 -5.95
N ASN A 113 1.97 -13.77 -4.79
CA ASN A 113 3.17 -14.27 -4.13
C ASN A 113 3.90 -15.31 -4.98
N ILE A 114 3.18 -16.28 -5.56
CA ILE A 114 3.75 -17.29 -6.46
C ILE A 114 4.39 -16.63 -7.67
N GLY A 115 3.68 -15.69 -8.31
CA GLY A 115 4.24 -14.95 -9.43
C GLY A 115 5.52 -14.20 -9.05
N THR A 116 5.62 -13.69 -7.82
CA THR A 116 6.80 -12.94 -7.34
C THR A 116 7.98 -13.87 -7.14
N LEU A 117 7.74 -15.07 -6.60
CA LEU A 117 8.78 -16.10 -6.50
C LEU A 117 9.24 -16.59 -7.88
N ILE A 118 8.32 -16.75 -8.84
CA ILE A 118 8.67 -17.08 -10.23
C ILE A 118 9.57 -15.98 -10.82
N ALA A 119 9.21 -14.71 -10.66
CA ALA A 119 10.04 -13.60 -11.14
C ALA A 119 11.44 -13.61 -10.50
N GLY A 120 11.54 -13.87 -9.19
CA GLY A 120 12.83 -13.99 -8.50
C GLY A 120 13.67 -15.15 -9.03
N ALA A 121 13.05 -16.32 -9.24
CA ALA A 121 13.71 -17.48 -9.83
C ALA A 121 14.20 -17.21 -11.26
N MET A 122 13.44 -16.47 -12.06
CA MET A 122 13.82 -16.08 -13.43
C MET A 122 15.01 -15.11 -13.45
N TRP A 123 15.07 -14.16 -12.51
CA TRP A 123 16.24 -13.30 -12.35
C TRP A 123 17.48 -14.08 -11.88
N GLY A 124 17.32 -15.04 -10.97
CA GLY A 124 18.40 -15.97 -10.60
C GLY A 124 18.88 -16.83 -11.77
N ALA A 125 17.94 -17.37 -12.55
CA ALA A 125 18.26 -18.13 -13.76
C ALA A 125 19.00 -17.28 -14.81
N THR A 126 18.65 -15.99 -14.91
CA THR A 126 19.39 -15.03 -15.76
C THR A 126 20.86 -14.96 -15.34
N GLY A 127 21.11 -14.85 -14.03
CA GLY A 127 22.45 -14.93 -13.45
C GLY A 127 23.19 -16.21 -13.86
N TRP A 128 22.53 -17.36 -13.74
CA TRP A 128 23.12 -18.66 -14.07
C TRP A 128 23.47 -18.80 -15.57
N VAL A 129 22.53 -18.42 -16.44
CA VAL A 129 22.60 -18.61 -17.89
C VAL A 129 23.60 -17.66 -18.55
N PHE A 130 23.58 -16.38 -18.15
CA PHE A 130 24.32 -15.32 -18.84
C PHE A 130 25.70 -15.01 -18.24
N TYR A 131 26.00 -15.40 -17.01
CA TYR A 131 27.29 -15.08 -16.39
C TYR A 131 28.51 -15.64 -17.16
N GLY A 132 28.36 -16.83 -17.74
CA GLY A 132 29.41 -17.46 -18.56
C GLY A 132 29.41 -17.02 -20.03
N GLN A 133 28.43 -16.21 -20.46
CA GLN A 133 28.37 -15.73 -21.84
C GLN A 133 29.32 -14.54 -21.98
N GLY A 134 30.10 -14.52 -23.05
CA GLY A 134 31.04 -13.42 -23.33
C GLY A 134 32.42 -13.58 -22.68
N VAL A 135 32.66 -14.65 -21.93
CA VAL A 135 34.01 -14.98 -21.42
C VAL A 135 34.98 -15.09 -22.59
N GLY A 136 36.03 -14.26 -22.57
CA GLY A 136 37.04 -14.17 -23.64
C GLY A 136 36.83 -13.01 -24.62
N THR A 137 35.79 -12.20 -24.44
CA THR A 137 35.60 -10.94 -25.18
C THR A 137 36.24 -9.76 -24.42
N ILE A 138 36.59 -8.69 -25.14
CA ILE A 138 37.15 -7.45 -24.54
C ILE A 138 36.19 -6.87 -23.48
N ASP A 139 34.89 -7.06 -23.67
CA ASP A 139 33.85 -6.45 -22.84
C ASP A 139 33.41 -7.32 -21.66
N THR A 140 34.02 -8.49 -21.41
CA THR A 140 33.58 -9.48 -20.38
C THR A 140 33.22 -8.85 -19.04
N GLY A 141 34.04 -7.90 -18.57
CA GLY A 141 33.81 -7.19 -17.31
C GLY A 141 32.52 -6.36 -17.32
N LEU A 142 32.22 -5.67 -18.42
CA LEU A 142 31.00 -4.88 -18.59
C LEU A 142 29.75 -5.76 -18.48
N GLN A 143 29.72 -6.94 -19.11
CA GLN A 143 28.56 -7.83 -19.03
C GLN A 143 28.37 -8.39 -17.62
N GLN A 144 29.45 -8.84 -16.96
CA GLN A 144 29.37 -9.38 -15.60
C GLN A 144 28.93 -8.33 -14.58
N THR A 145 29.51 -7.12 -14.64
CA THR A 145 29.10 -5.99 -13.79
C THR A 145 27.67 -5.58 -14.09
N GLY A 146 27.27 -5.49 -15.37
CA GLY A 146 25.91 -5.20 -15.79
C GLY A 146 24.89 -6.20 -15.25
N LEU A 147 25.19 -7.50 -15.32
CA LEU A 147 24.36 -8.58 -14.79
C LEU A 147 24.20 -8.47 -13.27
N ILE A 148 25.28 -8.20 -12.54
CA ILE A 148 25.25 -7.99 -11.09
C ILE A 148 24.38 -6.77 -10.73
N ILE A 149 24.53 -5.66 -11.44
CA ILE A 149 23.71 -4.46 -11.23
C ILE A 149 22.24 -4.77 -11.46
N ILE A 150 21.89 -5.46 -12.55
CA ILE A 150 20.50 -5.86 -12.82
C ILE A 150 19.94 -6.66 -11.64
N VAL A 151 20.60 -7.74 -11.24
CA VAL A 151 20.13 -8.61 -10.14
C VAL A 151 19.99 -7.83 -8.83
N TYR A 152 20.97 -6.98 -8.51
CA TYR A 152 20.92 -6.12 -7.33
C TYR A 152 19.74 -5.14 -7.40
N THR A 153 19.53 -4.44 -8.52
CA THR A 153 18.45 -3.48 -8.70
C THR A 153 17.10 -4.14 -8.47
N TYR A 154 16.86 -5.35 -8.98
CA TYR A 154 15.59 -6.05 -8.78
C TYR A 154 15.35 -6.49 -7.34
N CYS A 155 16.41 -6.81 -6.60
CA CYS A 155 16.30 -7.08 -5.17
C CYS A 155 16.02 -5.78 -4.39
N ALA A 156 16.75 -4.70 -4.68
CA ALA A 156 16.62 -3.43 -4.00
C ALA A 156 15.24 -2.77 -4.24
N VAL A 157 14.76 -2.74 -5.48
CA VAL A 157 13.44 -2.17 -5.85
C VAL A 157 12.28 -2.95 -5.23
N ALA A 158 12.45 -4.24 -4.98
CA ALA A 158 11.42 -5.05 -4.34
C ALA A 158 11.28 -4.79 -2.83
N ILE A 159 12.26 -4.11 -2.19
CA ILE A 159 12.28 -3.89 -0.74
C ILE A 159 11.01 -3.19 -0.26
N PRO A 160 10.62 -2.00 -0.78
CA PRO A 160 9.49 -1.25 -0.23
C PRO A 160 8.16 -1.99 -0.32
N VAL A 161 8.03 -2.86 -1.32
CA VAL A 161 6.78 -3.56 -1.65
C VAL A 161 6.66 -4.88 -0.89
N LEU A 162 7.77 -5.61 -0.75
CA LEU A 162 7.75 -6.95 -0.16
C LEU A 162 8.21 -6.98 1.30
N SER A 163 8.74 -5.88 1.86
CA SER A 163 9.27 -5.82 3.23
C SER A 163 8.26 -6.22 4.30
N ILE A 164 6.97 -5.95 4.07
CA ILE A 164 5.87 -6.33 4.97
C ILE A 164 5.79 -7.86 5.09
N GLN A 165 6.03 -8.58 3.99
CA GLN A 165 6.05 -10.04 3.94
C GLN A 165 7.48 -10.59 4.06
N ARG A 166 8.07 -10.51 5.27
CA ARG A 166 9.48 -10.90 5.55
C ARG A 166 9.92 -12.23 4.92
N ARG A 167 9.08 -13.27 5.00
CA ARG A 167 9.40 -14.60 4.43
C ARG A 167 9.47 -14.53 2.91
N LEU A 168 8.49 -13.88 2.28
CA LEU A 168 8.42 -13.72 0.83
C LEU A 168 9.62 -12.93 0.29
N TYR A 169 9.97 -11.79 0.90
CA TYR A 169 11.14 -11.01 0.48
C TYR A 169 12.44 -11.83 0.56
N ARG A 170 12.66 -12.54 1.67
CA ARG A 170 13.87 -13.36 1.86
C ARG A 170 13.97 -14.48 0.82
N THR A 171 12.86 -15.16 0.54
CA THR A 171 12.83 -16.20 -0.49
C THR A 171 13.05 -15.61 -1.88
N TYR A 172 12.41 -14.48 -2.20
CA TYR A 172 12.62 -13.76 -3.46
C TYR A 172 14.09 -13.35 -3.65
N ALA A 173 14.68 -12.68 -2.65
CA ALA A 173 16.07 -12.23 -2.71
C ALA A 173 17.04 -13.42 -2.79
N ALA A 174 16.76 -14.52 -2.09
CA ALA A 174 17.55 -15.75 -2.19
C ALA A 174 17.46 -16.37 -3.60
N LEU A 175 16.27 -16.40 -4.21
CA LEU A 175 16.09 -16.89 -5.59
C LEU A 175 16.84 -16.03 -6.61
N CYS A 176 16.95 -14.71 -6.38
CA CYS A 176 17.74 -13.82 -7.24
C CYS A 176 19.25 -14.00 -7.05
N PHE A 177 19.74 -13.97 -5.81
CA PHE A 177 21.17 -13.93 -5.52
C PHE A 177 21.87 -15.30 -5.50
N LEU A 178 21.26 -16.32 -4.88
CA LEU A 178 21.96 -17.59 -4.65
C LEU A 178 22.40 -18.30 -5.95
N PRO A 179 21.59 -18.35 -7.02
CA PRO A 179 22.05 -18.93 -8.28
C PRO A 179 23.24 -18.19 -8.87
N LEU A 180 23.25 -16.86 -8.82
CA LEU A 180 24.36 -16.05 -9.33
C LEU A 180 25.62 -16.24 -8.47
N VAL A 181 25.50 -16.19 -7.14
CA VAL A 181 26.61 -16.46 -6.20
C VAL A 181 27.21 -17.84 -6.45
N ALA A 182 26.36 -18.86 -6.56
CA ALA A 182 26.81 -20.22 -6.85
C ALA A 182 27.51 -20.29 -8.22
N ARG A 183 26.94 -19.66 -9.25
CA ARG A 183 27.49 -19.66 -10.60
C ARG A 183 28.89 -19.04 -10.68
N ILE A 184 29.09 -17.95 -9.94
CA ILE A 184 30.37 -17.23 -9.83
C ILE A 184 31.38 -18.08 -9.07
N ALA A 185 31.00 -18.60 -7.90
CA ALA A 185 31.89 -19.42 -7.07
C ALA A 185 32.38 -20.69 -7.79
N LEU A 186 31.55 -21.27 -8.67
CA LEU A 186 31.90 -22.45 -9.47
C LEU A 186 32.98 -22.19 -10.54
N VAL A 187 33.35 -20.93 -10.84
CA VAL A 187 34.48 -20.65 -11.75
C VAL A 187 35.82 -21.05 -11.10
N GLY A 188 35.93 -20.92 -9.77
CA GLY A 188 36.98 -21.57 -8.99
C GLY A 188 38.28 -20.81 -8.78
N ASP A 189 38.40 -19.55 -9.23
CA ASP A 189 39.56 -18.70 -8.93
C ASP A 189 39.31 -17.69 -7.80
N ILE A 190 40.40 -17.10 -7.29
CA ILE A 190 40.37 -16.21 -6.12
C ILE A 190 39.52 -14.95 -6.34
N TYR A 191 39.52 -14.41 -7.56
CA TYR A 191 38.75 -13.20 -7.88
C TYR A 191 37.25 -13.50 -7.88
N HIS A 192 36.85 -14.66 -8.42
CA HIS A 192 35.46 -15.09 -8.41
C HIS A 192 34.96 -15.42 -7.00
N TYR A 193 35.79 -16.01 -6.14
CA TYR A 193 35.42 -16.21 -4.73
C TYR A 193 35.24 -14.88 -3.98
N GLN A 194 36.10 -13.88 -4.23
CA GLN A 194 35.94 -12.54 -3.67
C GLN A 194 34.62 -11.91 -4.12
N LEU A 195 34.33 -11.94 -5.42
CA LEU A 195 33.08 -11.41 -5.99
C LEU A 195 31.83 -12.13 -5.46
N ALA A 196 31.89 -13.45 -5.31
CA ALA A 196 30.82 -14.23 -4.69
C ALA A 196 30.60 -13.81 -3.22
N GLY A 197 31.70 -13.58 -2.48
CA GLY A 197 31.67 -13.05 -1.11
C GLY A 197 31.02 -11.66 -1.04
N GLU A 198 31.37 -10.75 -1.96
CA GLU A 198 30.75 -9.42 -2.06
C GLU A 198 29.24 -9.52 -2.31
N LEU A 199 28.81 -10.39 -3.22
CA LEU A 199 27.39 -10.61 -3.48
C LEU A 199 26.64 -11.20 -2.28
N VAL A 200 27.27 -12.05 -1.47
CA VAL A 200 26.70 -12.54 -0.21
C VAL A 200 26.53 -11.40 0.79
N VAL A 201 27.51 -10.49 0.89
CA VAL A 201 27.42 -9.29 1.73
C VAL A 201 26.29 -8.38 1.24
N ILE A 202 26.19 -8.13 -0.07
CA ILE A 202 25.11 -7.34 -0.68
C ILE A 202 23.76 -7.99 -0.40
N PHE A 203 23.62 -9.30 -0.60
CA PHE A 203 22.41 -10.05 -0.27
C PHE A 203 22.00 -9.86 1.19
N ALA A 204 22.93 -10.08 2.13
CA ALA A 204 22.69 -9.89 3.56
C ALA A 204 22.28 -8.45 3.88
N PHE A 205 22.92 -7.46 3.24
CA PHE A 205 22.58 -6.05 3.40
C PHE A 205 21.17 -5.74 2.88
N THR A 206 20.76 -6.27 1.73
CA THR A 206 19.39 -6.07 1.23
C THR A 206 18.34 -6.67 2.16
N VAL A 207 18.63 -7.82 2.78
CA VAL A 207 17.76 -8.44 3.80
C VAL A 207 17.71 -7.60 5.07
N LEU A 208 18.83 -7.01 5.50
CA LEU A 208 18.86 -6.07 6.62
C LEU A 208 18.01 -4.84 6.32
N LEU A 209 18.21 -4.23 5.14
CA LEU A 209 17.49 -3.05 4.70
C LEU A 209 15.98 -3.30 4.63
N ALA A 210 15.55 -4.46 4.11
CA ALA A 210 14.14 -4.84 4.11
C ALA A 210 13.54 -4.96 5.52
N ASN A 211 14.29 -5.50 6.49
CA ASN A 211 13.82 -5.55 7.88
C ASN A 211 13.74 -4.15 8.48
N ARG A 212 14.67 -3.24 8.15
CA ARG A 212 14.65 -1.84 8.62
C ARG A 212 13.49 -1.05 8.01
N TYR A 213 13.27 -1.23 6.71
CA TYR A 213 12.17 -0.58 5.99
C TYR A 213 10.81 -1.00 6.56
N ARG A 214 10.64 -2.30 6.83
CA ARG A 214 9.44 -2.81 7.52
C ARG A 214 9.24 -2.15 8.88
N ALA A 215 10.27 -2.11 9.73
CA ALA A 215 10.16 -1.52 11.06
C ALA A 215 9.85 -0.01 10.98
N ALA A 216 10.36 0.69 9.97
CA ALA A 216 10.03 2.10 9.73
C ALA A 216 8.57 2.27 9.30
N LEU A 217 8.05 1.41 8.41
CA LEU A 217 6.65 1.42 8.01
C LEU A 217 5.70 1.12 9.18
N GLU A 218 6.01 0.12 10.01
CA GLU A 218 5.20 -0.22 11.19
C GLU A 218 5.11 0.99 12.14
N ARG A 219 6.23 1.65 12.44
CA ARG A 219 6.23 2.88 13.27
C ARG A 219 5.47 4.03 12.63
N ALA A 220 5.58 4.20 11.31
CA ALA A 220 4.86 5.26 10.59
C ALA A 220 3.34 5.04 10.66
N MET A 221 2.89 3.78 10.58
CA MET A 221 1.48 3.43 10.76
C MET A 221 1.02 3.71 12.20
N ASP A 222 1.80 3.28 13.21
CA ASP A 222 1.47 3.52 14.62
C ASP A 222 1.37 5.01 14.95
N LEU A 223 2.33 5.81 14.47
CA LEU A 223 2.33 7.27 14.64
C LEU A 223 1.12 7.91 13.95
N LYS A 224 0.75 7.45 12.75
CA LYS A 224 -0.43 7.95 12.06
C LYS A 224 -1.71 7.66 12.86
N MET A 225 -1.86 6.45 13.37
CA MET A 225 -3.02 6.08 14.19
C MET A 225 -3.12 6.94 15.45
N GLN A 226 -2.00 7.18 16.15
CA GLN A 226 -1.97 8.06 17.33
C GLN A 226 -2.31 9.51 16.98
N ALA A 227 -1.80 10.02 15.84
CA ALA A 227 -2.11 11.37 15.37
C ALA A 227 -3.59 11.52 15.04
N ASP A 228 -4.20 10.53 14.38
CA ASP A 228 -5.62 10.53 14.03
C ASP A 228 -6.50 10.47 15.30
N GLU A 229 -6.11 9.68 16.31
CA GLU A 229 -6.81 9.63 17.61
C GLU A 229 -6.73 10.97 18.35
N LEU A 230 -5.53 11.57 18.41
CA LEU A 230 -5.33 12.86 19.08
C LEU A 230 -6.10 13.98 18.37
N ALA A 231 -6.11 13.99 17.03
CA ALA A 231 -6.87 14.94 16.24
C ALA A 231 -8.38 14.81 16.50
N ALA A 232 -8.90 13.58 16.64
CA ALA A 232 -10.29 13.34 16.99
C ALA A 232 -10.63 13.86 18.39
N ARG A 233 -9.78 13.58 19.40
CA ARG A 233 -9.95 14.07 20.78
C ARG A 233 -9.95 15.60 20.85
N LEU A 234 -8.96 16.23 20.21
CA LEU A 234 -8.85 17.68 20.15
C LEU A 234 -10.10 18.32 19.50
N ARG A 235 -10.64 17.71 18.44
CA ARG A 235 -11.87 18.18 17.80
C ARG A 235 -13.06 18.16 18.76
N VAL A 236 -13.19 17.09 19.56
CA VAL A 236 -14.26 16.99 20.57
C VAL A 236 -14.08 18.05 21.66
N GLU A 237 -12.88 18.20 22.20
CA GLU A 237 -12.58 19.21 23.24
C GLU A 237 -12.79 20.64 22.74
N THR A 238 -12.40 20.93 21.51
CA THR A 238 -12.58 22.26 20.90
C THR A 238 -14.07 22.59 20.75
N LEU A 239 -14.88 21.62 20.29
CA LEU A 239 -16.33 21.80 20.18
C LEU A 239 -16.98 22.02 21.56
N ALA A 240 -16.55 21.27 22.58
CA ALA A 240 -17.03 21.46 23.95
C ALA A 240 -16.64 22.83 24.51
N ALA A 241 -15.40 23.28 24.28
CA ALA A 241 -14.91 24.58 24.71
C ALA A 241 -15.66 25.73 24.02
N GLU A 242 -15.93 25.61 22.71
CA GLU A 242 -16.75 26.59 21.98
C GLU A 242 -18.18 26.65 22.50
N ALA A 243 -18.79 25.51 22.81
CA ALA A 243 -20.13 25.46 23.39
C ALA A 243 -20.18 26.18 24.75
N ALA A 244 -19.24 25.86 25.65
CA ALA A 244 -19.13 26.53 26.95
C ALA A 244 -18.88 28.04 26.82
N ARG A 245 -18.04 28.45 25.85
CA ARG A 245 -17.79 29.87 25.57
C ARG A 245 -19.05 30.59 25.12
N ARG A 246 -19.83 29.98 24.21
CA ARG A 246 -21.11 30.55 23.74
C ARG A 246 -22.11 30.68 24.87
N GLU A 247 -22.21 29.69 25.75
CA GLU A 247 -23.08 29.74 26.92
C GLU A 247 -22.69 30.88 27.88
N ALA A 248 -21.40 31.04 28.15
CA ALA A 248 -20.89 32.13 28.96
C ALA A 248 -21.14 33.51 28.32
N GLU A 249 -20.97 33.65 27.01
CA GLU A 249 -21.27 34.89 26.27
C GLU A 249 -22.76 35.25 26.35
N ILE A 250 -23.66 34.26 26.22
CA ILE A 250 -25.12 34.46 26.36
C ILE A 250 -25.46 34.92 27.78
N ALA A 251 -24.94 34.23 28.80
CA ALA A 251 -25.17 34.57 30.20
C ALA A 251 -24.65 35.98 30.53
N ASN A 252 -23.47 36.35 30.02
CA ASN A 252 -22.89 37.67 30.25
C ASN A 252 -23.71 38.77 29.57
N ARG A 253 -24.17 38.56 28.32
CA ARG A 253 -25.06 39.50 27.62
C ARG A 253 -26.39 39.68 28.37
N ALA A 254 -27.00 38.60 28.84
CA ALA A 254 -28.23 38.65 29.64
C ALA A 254 -28.02 39.46 30.93
N LYS A 255 -26.88 39.25 31.61
CA LYS A 255 -26.50 40.02 32.80
C LYS A 255 -26.34 41.51 32.50
N THR A 256 -25.63 41.87 31.43
CA THR A 256 -25.48 43.28 31.00
C THR A 256 -26.84 43.92 30.72
N GLN A 257 -27.70 43.25 29.94
CA GLN A 257 -29.05 43.75 29.64
C GLN A 257 -29.89 43.96 30.91
N PHE A 258 -29.83 43.02 31.86
CA PHE A 258 -30.51 43.14 33.14
C PHE A 258 -30.06 44.38 33.93
N PHE A 259 -28.74 44.60 34.06
CA PHE A 259 -28.23 45.79 34.76
C PHE A 259 -28.54 47.11 34.05
N THR A 260 -28.49 47.13 32.72
CA THR A 260 -28.86 48.32 31.94
C THR A 260 -30.33 48.67 32.12
N ALA A 261 -31.23 47.68 32.02
CA ALA A 261 -32.66 47.88 32.25
C ALA A 261 -32.94 48.36 33.68
N ALA A 262 -32.38 47.68 34.69
CA ALA A 262 -32.53 48.08 36.09
C ALA A 262 -32.01 49.50 36.36
N SER A 263 -30.91 49.91 35.72
CA SER A 263 -30.36 51.26 35.83
C SER A 263 -31.26 52.33 35.21
N HIS A 264 -31.91 52.01 34.08
CA HIS A 264 -32.91 52.90 33.47
C HIS A 264 -34.12 53.11 34.37
N ASP A 265 -34.66 52.02 34.93
CA ASP A 265 -35.82 52.05 35.82
C ASP A 265 -35.52 52.79 37.13
N LEU A 266 -34.29 52.70 37.64
CA LEU A 266 -33.84 53.46 38.82
C LEU A 266 -33.64 54.96 38.53
N ARG A 267 -33.31 55.35 37.29
CA ARG A 267 -33.07 56.76 36.92
C ARG A 267 -34.37 57.56 36.84
N GLN A 268 -35.45 56.97 36.34
CA GLN A 268 -36.76 57.63 36.18
C GLN A 268 -37.29 58.27 37.48
N PRO A 269 -37.31 57.59 38.63
CA PRO A 269 -37.75 58.19 39.89
C PRO A 269 -36.74 59.21 40.46
N LEU A 270 -35.42 59.02 40.23
CA LEU A 270 -34.40 60.00 40.66
C LEU A 270 -34.54 61.34 39.92
N HIS A 271 -34.85 61.33 38.62
CA HIS A 271 -35.15 62.55 37.87
C HIS A 271 -36.46 63.21 38.30
N ALA A 272 -37.47 62.41 38.71
CA ALA A 272 -38.71 62.95 39.26
C ALA A 272 -38.50 63.63 40.62
N MET A 273 -37.61 63.12 41.47
CA MET A 273 -37.26 63.76 42.75
C MET A 273 -36.47 65.06 42.58
N GLY A 274 -35.68 65.20 41.49
CA GLY A 274 -35.00 66.46 41.16
C GLY A 274 -35.91 67.57 40.61
N LEU A 275 -37.17 67.26 40.27
CA LEU A 275 -38.19 68.22 39.83
C LEU A 275 -39.01 68.81 41.01
N PHE A 276 -38.85 68.26 42.22
CA PHE A 276 -39.56 68.70 43.44
C PHE A 276 -38.64 69.41 44.46
N ALA A 277 -37.44 69.83 44.04
CA ALA A 277 -36.50 70.67 44.80
C ALA A 277 -36.22 71.96 44.01
#